data_AF-A0A645ED93-F1
#
_entry.id   AF-A0A645ED93-F1
#
_cell.length_a   1.000
_cell.length_b   1.000
_cell.length_c   1.000
_cell.angle_alpha   90.00
_cell.angle_beta   90.00
_cell.angle_gamma   90.00
#
_symmetry.space_group_name_H-M   'P 1'
#
loop_
_entity.id
_entity.type
_entity.pdbx_description
1 polymer ?
#
loop_
_entity_poly.entity_id
_entity_poly.type
_entity_poly.pdbx_seq_one_letter_code
_entity_poly.pdbx_strand_id
1 'polypeptide(L)'
;MAARSGDFKGAVQLLIQAVEQVPNLQFLVNAAKAIYTLMDKQGWDPALAEQALNYLQRAQRKDRKNPKVASARQLYMTVAKKYGIAIDNS
;
A
#
# COMPACT_ATOMS: atom_id res chain seq x y z
N MET A 1 6.45 -23.36 7.18
CA MET A 1 6.13 -22.00 7.69
C MET A 1 4.99 -21.32 6.91
N ALA A 2 3.89 -22.02 6.59
CA ALA A 2 2.81 -21.47 5.74
C ALA A 2 1.79 -20.57 6.48
N ALA A 3 1.55 -20.82 7.78
CA ALA A 3 0.52 -20.12 8.56
C ALA A 3 0.70 -18.60 8.57
N ARG A 4 1.93 -18.13 8.85
CA ARG A 4 2.22 -16.70 9.04
C ARG A 4 2.01 -15.85 7.77
N SER A 5 2.19 -16.43 6.59
CA SER A 5 1.92 -15.75 5.32
C SER A 5 0.42 -15.67 5.03
N GLY A 6 -0.35 -16.68 5.45
CA GLY A 6 -1.82 -16.68 5.39
C GLY A 6 -2.42 -15.59 6.28
N ASP A 7 -1.95 -15.46 7.51
CA ASP A 7 -2.41 -14.45 8.46
C ASP A 7 -2.17 -13.02 7.93
N PHE A 8 -1.03 -12.80 7.28
CA PHE A 8 -0.69 -11.49 6.73
C PHE A 8 -1.59 -11.11 5.54
N LYS A 9 -1.89 -12.06 4.64
CA LYS A 9 -2.86 -11.82 3.55
C LYS A 9 -4.24 -11.48 4.11
N GLY A 10 -4.69 -12.22 5.12
CA GLY A 10 -5.96 -11.95 5.80
C GLY A 10 -6.02 -10.54 6.39
N ALA A 11 -4.94 -10.11 7.06
CA ALA A 11 -4.84 -8.76 7.61
C ALA A 11 -4.88 -7.65 6.54
N VAL A 12 -4.25 -7.87 5.38
CA VAL A 12 -4.33 -6.93 4.24
C VAL A 12 -5.77 -6.78 3.76
N GLN A 13 -6.51 -7.88 3.64
CA GLN A 13 -7.92 -7.86 3.23
C GLN A 13 -8.82 -7.09 4.21
N LEU A 14 -8.60 -7.26 5.52
CA LEU A 14 -9.34 -6.49 6.54
C LEU A 14 -9.08 -4.98 6.42
N LEU A 15 -7.84 -4.57 6.10
CA LEU A 15 -7.51 -3.16 5.90
C LEU A 15 -8.16 -2.59 4.62
N ILE A 16 -8.23 -3.37 3.55
CA ILE A 16 -8.94 -3.01 2.31
C ILE A 16 -10.42 -2.76 2.61
N GLN A 17 -11.07 -3.70 3.30
CA GLN A 17 -12.47 -3.56 3.72
C GLN A 17 -12.69 -2.33 4.60
N ALA A 18 -11.77 -2.07 5.55
CA ALA A 18 -11.87 -0.90 6.41
C ALA A 18 -11.82 0.43 5.63
N VAL A 19 -11.04 0.49 4.54
CA VAL A 19 -11.00 1.68 3.65
C VAL A 19 -12.33 1.89 2.92
N GLU A 20 -13.00 0.81 2.52
CA GLU A 20 -14.32 0.88 1.86
C GLU A 20 -15.39 1.40 2.82
N GLN A 21 -15.35 0.98 4.09
CA GLN A 21 -16.29 1.43 5.10
C GLN A 21 -16.02 2.86 5.58
N VAL A 22 -14.76 3.17 5.92
CA VAL A 22 -14.37 4.47 6.47
C VAL A 22 -13.06 4.94 5.84
N PRO A 23 -13.10 5.72 4.75
CA PRO A 23 -11.90 6.15 4.04
C PRO A 23 -11.22 7.35 4.70
N ASN A 24 -10.76 7.18 5.95
CA ASN A 24 -9.96 8.19 6.66
C ASN A 24 -8.46 8.07 6.30
N LEU A 25 -7.67 9.09 6.66
CA LEU A 25 -6.24 9.14 6.34
C LEU A 25 -5.48 7.93 6.87
N GLN A 26 -5.81 7.48 8.08
CA GLN A 26 -5.14 6.36 8.74
C GLN A 26 -5.38 5.04 8.01
N PHE A 27 -6.63 4.74 7.63
CA PHE A 27 -6.96 3.52 6.90
C PHE A 27 -6.37 3.52 5.49
N LEU A 28 -6.44 4.64 4.77
CA LEU A 28 -5.85 4.76 3.44
C LEU A 28 -4.34 4.49 3.45
N VAL A 29 -3.60 5.10 4.39
CA VAL A 29 -2.15 4.90 4.48
C VAL A 29 -1.81 3.48 4.95
N ASN A 30 -2.55 2.93 5.92
CA ASN A 30 -2.30 1.59 6.42
C ASN A 30 -2.56 0.52 5.34
N ALA A 31 -3.66 0.63 4.60
CA ALA A 31 -3.97 -0.30 3.52
C ALA A 31 -2.92 -0.24 2.41
N ALA A 32 -2.52 0.97 1.97
CA ALA A 32 -1.47 1.13 0.97
C ALA A 32 -0.15 0.46 1.41
N LYS A 33 0.30 0.73 2.64
CA LYS A 33 1.54 0.13 3.17
C LYS A 33 1.45 -1.39 3.30
N ALA A 34 0.31 -1.90 3.75
CA ALA A 34 0.11 -3.35 3.89
C ALA A 34 0.17 -4.06 2.54
N ILE A 35 -0.45 -3.47 1.50
CA ILE A 35 -0.38 -3.99 0.13
C ILE A 35 1.06 -3.93 -0.42
N TYR A 36 1.78 -2.83 -0.24
CA TYR A 36 3.18 -2.75 -0.66
C TYR A 36 4.07 -3.78 0.06
N THR A 37 3.88 -3.98 1.37
CA THR A 37 4.58 -5.04 2.12
C THR A 37 4.20 -6.45 1.66
N LEU A 38 2.96 -6.66 1.20
CA LEU A 38 2.55 -7.93 0.61
C LEU A 38 3.30 -8.20 -0.69
N MET A 39 3.34 -7.20 -1.58
CA MET A 39 4.06 -7.29 -2.84
C MET A 39 5.57 -7.47 -2.64
N ASP A 40 6.16 -6.79 -1.65
CA ASP A 40 7.57 -6.96 -1.30
C ASP A 40 7.92 -8.42 -0.95
N LYS A 41 6.99 -9.13 -0.31
CA LYS A 41 7.19 -10.53 0.13
C LYS A 41 6.86 -11.55 -0.95
N GLN A 42 5.90 -11.27 -1.83
CA GLN A 42 5.27 -12.30 -2.66
C GLN A 42 5.45 -12.09 -4.16
N GLY A 43 5.96 -10.94 -4.58
CA GLY A 43 6.02 -10.56 -5.98
C GLY A 43 5.17 -9.33 -6.27
N TRP A 44 5.58 -8.61 -7.29
CA TRP A 44 4.80 -7.50 -7.82
C TRP A 44 3.47 -8.00 -8.42
N ASP A 45 2.38 -7.33 -8.08
CA ASP A 45 1.06 -7.56 -8.64
C ASP A 45 0.52 -6.21 -9.13
N PRO A 46 0.33 -6.03 -10.45
CA PRO A 46 -0.13 -4.75 -11.01
C PRO A 46 -1.48 -4.27 -10.45
N ALA A 47 -2.43 -5.17 -10.18
CA ALA A 47 -3.75 -4.81 -9.68
C ALA A 47 -3.66 -4.32 -8.22
N LEU A 48 -2.87 -5.01 -7.40
CA LEU A 48 -2.58 -4.57 -6.03
C LEU A 48 -1.80 -3.24 -6.02
N ALA A 49 -0.85 -3.05 -6.94
CA ALA A 49 -0.11 -1.81 -7.06
C ALA A 49 -1.02 -0.63 -7.42
N GLU A 50 -1.92 -0.80 -8.39
CA GLU A 50 -2.91 0.20 -8.78
C GLU A 50 -3.84 0.56 -7.61
N GLN A 51 -4.35 -0.45 -6.90
CA GLN A 51 -5.22 -0.24 -5.73
C GLN A 51 -4.51 0.53 -4.61
N ALA A 52 -3.27 0.14 -4.28
CA ALA A 52 -2.49 0.82 -3.25
C ALA A 52 -2.12 2.26 -3.64
N LEU A 53 -1.81 2.50 -4.93
CA LEU A 53 -1.58 3.84 -5.46
C LEU A 53 -2.83 4.71 -5.36
N ASN A 54 -4.03 4.17 -5.64
CA ASN A 54 -5.28 4.90 -5.45
C ASN A 54 -5.46 5.35 -4.00
N TYR A 55 -5.18 4.47 -3.03
CA TYR A 55 -5.23 4.82 -1.60
C TYR A 55 -4.20 5.88 -1.24
N LEU A 56 -2.97 5.77 -1.76
CA LEU A 56 -1.92 6.76 -1.52
C LEU A 56 -2.30 8.14 -2.10
N GLN A 57 -2.86 8.20 -3.31
CA GLN A 57 -3.34 9.44 -3.91
C GLN A 57 -4.47 10.08 -3.09
N ARG A 58 -5.44 9.27 -2.62
CA ARG A 58 -6.52 9.76 -1.74
C ARG A 58 -5.98 10.27 -0.40
N ALA A 59 -4.97 9.61 0.15
CA ALA A 59 -4.30 10.06 1.38
C ALA A 59 -3.54 11.38 1.17
N GLN A 60 -2.83 11.54 0.04
CA GLN A 60 -2.16 12.78 -0.33
C GLN A 60 -3.13 13.96 -0.48
N ARG A 61 -4.31 13.73 -1.07
CA ARG A 61 -5.38 14.76 -1.17
C ARG A 61 -5.90 15.20 0.20
N LYS A 62 -5.86 14.33 1.21
CA LYS A 62 -6.29 14.66 2.58
C LYS A 62 -5.20 15.43 3.34
N ASP A 63 -3.97 14.94 3.34
CA ASP A 63 -2.85 15.59 4.00
C ASP A 63 -1.50 15.18 3.37
N ARG A 64 -1.05 15.95 2.38
CA ARG A 64 0.23 15.72 1.70
C ARG A 64 1.44 15.89 2.61
N LYS A 65 1.35 16.71 3.67
CA LYS A 65 2.47 16.99 4.58
C LYS A 65 2.60 15.91 5.66
N ASN A 66 1.65 14.98 5.73
CA ASN A 66 1.67 13.93 6.73
C ASN A 66 2.90 13.01 6.55
N PRO A 67 3.70 12.77 7.60
CA PRO A 67 4.85 11.86 7.52
C PRO A 67 4.45 10.43 7.18
N LYS A 68 3.21 10.00 7.52
CA LYS A 68 2.73 8.66 7.16
C LYS A 68 2.53 8.52 5.64
N VAL A 69 2.05 9.57 4.97
CA VAL A 69 1.89 9.62 3.51
C VAL A 69 3.26 9.57 2.82
N ALA A 70 4.22 10.35 3.31
CA ALA A 70 5.59 10.31 2.80
C ALA A 70 6.21 8.90 2.96
N SER A 71 6.01 8.25 4.12
CA SER A 71 6.51 6.89 4.36
C SER A 71 5.90 5.84 3.42
N ALA A 72 4.62 5.98 3.07
CA ALA A 72 3.95 5.07 2.16
C ALA A 72 4.45 5.24 0.72
N ARG A 73 4.70 6.49 0.29
CA ARG A 73 5.33 6.77 -1.00
C ARG A 73 6.73 6.18 -1.08
N GLN A 74 7.53 6.32 -0.02
CA GLN A 74 8.88 5.74 0.01
C GLN A 74 8.84 4.22 -0.11
N LEU A 75 7.90 3.56 0.59
CA LEU A 75 7.74 2.11 0.52
C LEU A 75 7.34 1.66 -0.89
N TYR A 76 6.39 2.34 -1.53
CA TYR A 76 6.05 2.11 -2.95
C TYR A 76 7.31 2.15 -3.82
N MET A 77 8.13 3.20 -3.67
CA MET A 77 9.34 3.37 -4.47
C MET A 77 10.36 2.26 -4.26
N THR A 78 10.56 1.83 -3.02
CA THR A 78 11.45 0.72 -2.70
C THR A 78 10.98 -0.59 -3.33
N VAL A 79 9.69 -0.90 -3.24
CA VAL A 79 9.13 -2.17 -3.75
C VAL A 79 9.10 -2.18 -5.28
N ALA A 80 8.65 -1.10 -5.92
CA ALA A 80 8.66 -0.96 -7.37
C ALA A 80 10.07 -1.12 -7.96
N LYS A 81 11.06 -0.44 -7.36
CA LYS A 81 12.47 -0.55 -7.77
C LYS A 81 12.98 -1.99 -7.64
N LYS A 82 12.66 -2.69 -6.55
CA LYS A 82 13.04 -4.10 -6.33
C LYS A 82 12.55 -5.01 -7.46
N TYR A 83 11.38 -4.74 -8.03
CA TYR A 83 10.79 -5.52 -9.12
C TYR A 83 10.99 -4.92 -10.52
N GLY A 84 11.88 -3.91 -10.66
CA GLY A 84 12.21 -3.32 -11.96
C GLY A 84 11.12 -2.45 -12.58
N ILE A 85 10.15 -1.99 -11.78
CA ILE A 85 9.07 -1.13 -12.23
C ILE A 85 9.57 0.32 -12.31
N ALA A 86 9.41 0.94 -13.48
CA ALA A 86 9.70 2.35 -13.67
C ALA A 86 8.73 3.20 -12.83
N ILE A 87 9.27 4.14 -12.06
CA ILE A 87 8.47 5.14 -11.35
C ILE A 87 8.69 6.47 -12.03
N ASP A 88 7.67 6.94 -12.74
CA ASP A 88 7.62 8.31 -13.21
C ASP A 88 7.32 9.22 -12.02
N ASN A 89 8.20 10.20 -11.80
CA ASN A 89 8.15 11.18 -10.71
C ASN A 89 7.41 12.46 -11.10
N SER A 90 6.50 12.38 -12.08
CA SER A 90 5.77 13.53 -12.64
C SER A 90 4.85 14.21 -11.62
#